data_AF-A0A5E3XRA0-F1
#
_entry.id   AF-A0A5E3XRA0-F1
#
_cell.length_a   1.000
_cell.length_b   1.000
_cell.length_c   1.000
_cell.angle_alpha   90.00
_cell.angle_beta   90.00
_cell.angle_gamma   90.00
#
_symmetry.space_group_name_H-M   'P 1'
#
loop_
_entity.id
_entity.type
_entity.pdbx_description
1 polymer ?
#
loop_
_entity_poly.entity_id
_entity_poly.type
_entity_poly.pdbx_seq_one_letter_code
_entity_poly.pdbx_strand_id
1 'polypeptide(L)'
;MAVAHERPFGALSAFDFTFDLGSSAGPRPSNRASNPFFPGSVFEGVAPPSSRRTSLPPLVNRNTEPESSSNAPSVRPPVPSSQDDLTERVARLVNEHLASALSALAEDRNSLERGLVNHFGTRIEMLRASAAENCDKKRRDAESGVQQRFKVNENRIESLSNDLREVNNARGGLYLKTQAEGLQQRLRSEINKETQRAKDDAASIRSTVAEALTRLSKMEKAHAELKTQHTQLEHQHAGLITQLCATTANHNSAIKSLKADLDCAQKEVKALRSTALLHENMLMGTKASITESTKSADAAMRKAKGLEVHVQRWLDEETRKWLDEEARKAREAEEKRKREEEQRRVEEQRKKAEAEALRKAQAEAEERRRKAEAEAARLREQAKKAEDEARKRAQEQSQREANAERERRKEEQARREKEKQEWAKREKERQERKRGEHDILARWALYEAPLLDVLTFSTIIWPVLVQPVDLSDLTLAAIRDFLFSKAHSKDKDNKQRLRDAFKRWHSDKCSTVKSRVADEEKPLIEEAFHTISVHLNDLNAQFAKTESATNR
;
A
#
# COMPACT_ATOMS: atom_id res chain seq x y z
N MET A 1 47.30 19.80 48.02
CA MET A 1 48.62 19.97 47.36
C MET A 1 48.64 19.16 46.08
N ALA A 2 49.56 19.47 45.16
CA ALA A 2 49.93 18.67 43.98
C ALA A 2 48.79 18.08 43.11
N VAL A 3 48.39 18.85 42.09
CA VAL A 3 47.91 18.29 40.81
C VAL A 3 48.63 19.04 39.70
N ALA A 4 49.55 18.36 39.02
CA ALA A 4 50.21 18.86 37.81
C ALA A 4 49.67 18.06 36.62
N HIS A 5 49.21 18.75 35.58
CA HIS A 5 48.76 18.13 34.34
C HIS A 5 49.70 18.51 33.20
N GLU A 6 50.44 17.52 32.71
CA GLU A 6 51.26 17.64 31.51
C GLU A 6 50.39 17.73 30.24
N ARG A 7 50.97 18.32 29.18
CA ARG A 7 50.44 18.28 27.82
C ARG A 7 51.57 17.97 26.83
N PRO A 8 51.53 16.85 26.11
CA PRO A 8 52.33 16.68 24.90
C PRO A 8 51.72 17.45 23.72
N PHE A 9 52.56 17.85 22.76
CA PHE A 9 52.11 18.40 21.48
C PHE A 9 51.60 17.28 20.57
N GLY A 10 50.46 17.51 19.90
CA GLY A 10 50.03 16.71 18.75
C GLY A 10 50.29 17.49 17.46
N ALA A 11 51.07 16.92 16.53
CA ALA A 11 51.35 17.54 15.24
C ALA A 11 50.12 17.47 14.32
N LEU A 12 49.89 18.53 13.54
CA LEU A 12 48.92 18.52 12.44
C LEU A 12 49.65 18.27 11.13
N SER A 13 49.21 17.25 10.39
CA SER A 13 49.73 16.92 9.06
C SER A 13 49.25 17.92 8.02
N ALA A 14 50.10 18.22 7.04
CA ALA A 14 49.65 18.86 5.81
C ALA A 14 48.60 17.98 5.10
N PHE A 15 47.63 18.62 4.46
CA PHE A 15 46.67 17.99 3.55
C PHE A 15 46.60 18.85 2.29
N ASP A 16 47.30 18.43 1.24
CA ASP A 16 47.15 19.04 -0.08
C ASP A 16 45.75 18.73 -0.63
N PHE A 17 45.04 19.76 -1.07
CA PHE A 17 43.71 19.62 -1.67
C PHE A 17 43.76 20.10 -3.12
N THR A 18 44.08 19.18 -4.03
CA THR A 18 44.14 19.44 -5.46
C THR A 18 42.77 19.78 -6.02
N PHE A 19 42.70 20.89 -6.76
CA PHE A 19 41.45 21.47 -7.25
C PHE A 19 41.13 20.94 -8.65
N ASP A 20 40.27 19.93 -8.75
CA ASP A 20 39.87 19.34 -10.04
C ASP A 20 38.61 20.02 -10.62
N LEU A 21 38.67 20.35 -11.91
CA LEU A 21 37.67 21.15 -12.64
C LEU A 21 36.80 20.26 -13.54
N GLY A 22 36.01 19.39 -12.89
CA GLY A 22 35.07 18.47 -13.52
C GLY A 22 33.91 19.16 -14.26
N SER A 23 34.15 19.59 -15.49
CA SER A 23 33.11 20.09 -16.40
C SER A 23 32.18 18.95 -16.84
N SER A 24 30.86 19.14 -16.71
CA SER A 24 29.86 18.19 -17.21
C SER A 24 28.59 18.91 -17.68
N ALA A 25 28.24 18.72 -18.95
CA ALA A 25 27.05 19.32 -19.56
C ALA A 25 25.80 18.49 -19.28
N GLY A 26 24.68 19.15 -18.97
CA GLY A 26 23.39 18.49 -18.79
C GLY A 26 22.64 18.26 -20.12
N PRO A 27 21.96 17.11 -20.31
CA PRO A 27 21.09 16.90 -21.46
C PRO A 27 19.71 17.55 -21.28
N ARG A 28 19.17 18.13 -22.36
CA ARG A 28 17.75 18.54 -22.51
C ARG A 28 17.06 17.69 -23.61
N PRO A 29 15.73 17.73 -23.75
CA PRO A 29 14.96 16.50 -23.99
C PRO A 29 14.84 16.07 -25.45
N SER A 30 14.68 14.76 -25.65
CA SER A 30 14.21 14.14 -26.89
C SER A 30 12.68 14.23 -27.02
N ASN A 31 12.22 14.44 -28.26
CA ASN A 31 10.82 14.56 -28.65
C ASN A 31 10.57 13.63 -29.87
N ARG A 32 9.30 13.31 -30.20
CA ARG A 32 8.81 12.24 -31.14
C ARG A 32 8.66 10.86 -30.46
N ALA A 33 7.50 10.18 -30.53
CA ALA A 33 6.74 9.58 -31.65
C ALA A 33 7.33 8.22 -32.12
N SER A 34 6.58 7.21 -32.58
CA SER A 34 5.26 7.22 -33.25
C SER A 34 4.44 5.91 -33.03
N ASN A 35 3.14 5.90 -33.40
CA ASN A 35 2.37 4.66 -33.63
C ASN A 35 2.82 3.96 -34.94
N PRO A 36 2.76 2.61 -34.97
CA PRO A 36 1.81 1.88 -35.84
C PRO A 36 1.07 0.77 -35.03
N PHE A 37 -0.17 0.32 -35.30
CA PHE A 37 -0.99 0.17 -36.51
C PHE A 37 -0.61 -1.03 -37.41
N PHE A 38 -1.20 -2.22 -37.14
CA PHE A 38 -1.69 -3.25 -38.12
C PHE A 38 -2.33 -4.49 -37.38
N PRO A 39 -2.97 -5.51 -38.03
CA PRO A 39 -4.34 -5.87 -37.63
C PRO A 39 -4.63 -7.38 -37.39
N GLY A 40 -5.88 -7.68 -37.04
CA GLY A 40 -6.69 -8.63 -37.84
C GLY A 40 -6.70 -10.12 -37.47
N SER A 41 -7.71 -10.54 -36.71
CA SER A 41 -8.31 -11.90 -36.69
C SER A 41 -9.64 -11.76 -35.91
N VAL A 42 -10.85 -12.12 -36.34
CA VAL A 42 -11.35 -13.09 -37.34
C VAL A 42 -11.06 -14.54 -36.99
N PHE A 43 -11.92 -15.15 -36.18
CA PHE A 43 -12.45 -16.48 -36.48
C PHE A 43 -13.83 -16.71 -35.83
N GLU A 44 -14.53 -17.70 -36.36
CA GLU A 44 -15.82 -18.27 -35.92
C GLU A 44 -15.70 -18.83 -34.47
N GLY A 45 -16.76 -19.16 -33.73
CA GLY A 45 -18.17 -19.39 -34.05
C GLY A 45 -18.64 -20.69 -33.36
N VAL A 46 -19.85 -21.17 -33.69
CA VAL A 46 -20.51 -22.37 -33.11
C VAL A 46 -21.06 -22.20 -31.67
N ALA A 47 -22.28 -22.69 -31.47
CA ALA A 47 -23.09 -22.62 -30.26
C ALA A 47 -23.52 -24.06 -29.80
N PRO A 48 -24.35 -24.25 -28.76
CA PRO A 48 -24.32 -25.46 -27.92
C PRO A 48 -25.25 -26.62 -28.39
N PRO A 49 -25.11 -27.81 -27.78
CA PRO A 49 -26.15 -28.85 -27.74
C PRO A 49 -26.95 -28.88 -26.41
N SER A 50 -28.13 -29.50 -26.46
CA SER A 50 -29.15 -29.45 -25.40
C SER A 50 -29.44 -30.80 -24.72
N SER A 51 -30.19 -30.76 -23.62
CA SER A 51 -30.66 -31.86 -22.76
C SER A 51 -31.32 -33.06 -23.46
N ARG A 52 -31.24 -34.26 -22.85
CA ARG A 52 -32.21 -35.38 -23.04
C ARG A 52 -32.28 -36.35 -21.84
N ARG A 53 -33.24 -37.28 -21.87
CA ARG A 53 -33.66 -38.22 -20.79
C ARG A 53 -33.76 -39.67 -21.31
N THR A 54 -33.92 -40.64 -20.38
CA THR A 54 -34.58 -41.98 -20.55
C THR A 54 -33.88 -43.02 -21.46
N SER A 55 -34.05 -44.35 -21.37
CA SER A 55 -34.85 -45.28 -20.51
C SER A 55 -34.30 -46.74 -20.55
N LEU A 56 -34.98 -47.71 -19.91
CA LEU A 56 -34.61 -49.14 -19.74
C LEU A 56 -35.10 -50.11 -20.88
N PRO A 57 -34.66 -51.41 -20.91
CA PRO A 57 -34.89 -52.37 -22.02
C PRO A 57 -35.86 -53.57 -21.73
N PRO A 58 -36.19 -54.43 -22.73
CA PRO A 58 -37.09 -55.61 -22.60
C PRO A 58 -36.47 -57.03 -22.84
N LEU A 59 -37.30 -58.09 -22.85
CA LEU A 59 -37.00 -59.56 -22.81
C LEU A 59 -37.50 -60.38 -24.05
N VAL A 60 -37.10 -61.66 -24.19
CA VAL A 60 -37.55 -62.65 -25.24
C VAL A 60 -37.74 -64.10 -24.66
N ASN A 61 -38.33 -65.04 -25.41
CA ASN A 61 -39.19 -66.20 -24.98
C ASN A 61 -38.92 -67.56 -25.74
N ARG A 62 -39.33 -68.78 -25.24
CA ARG A 62 -39.58 -70.05 -26.03
C ARG A 62 -40.16 -71.31 -25.28
N ASN A 63 -40.48 -72.43 -26.01
CA ASN A 63 -41.48 -73.51 -25.70
C ASN A 63 -41.14 -75.01 -26.16
N THR A 64 -42.03 -76.00 -25.86
CA THR A 64 -42.53 -77.25 -26.62
C THR A 64 -41.94 -78.73 -26.56
N GLU A 65 -42.74 -79.70 -25.98
CA GLU A 65 -43.39 -81.00 -26.48
C GLU A 65 -42.75 -82.47 -26.69
N PRO A 66 -43.56 -83.62 -26.76
CA PRO A 66 -43.20 -85.08 -26.47
C PRO A 66 -43.71 -86.23 -27.48
N GLU A 67 -43.71 -87.58 -27.16
CA GLU A 67 -44.57 -88.74 -27.74
C GLU A 67 -44.23 -90.28 -27.38
N SER A 68 -45.03 -91.32 -27.81
CA SER A 68 -44.79 -92.85 -28.01
C SER A 68 -45.32 -94.04 -27.08
N SER A 69 -45.51 -95.32 -27.58
CA SER A 69 -46.02 -96.60 -26.86
C SER A 69 -46.00 -98.01 -27.65
N SER A 70 -46.22 -99.25 -27.05
CA SER A 70 -46.91 -100.54 -27.61
C SER A 70 -46.55 -102.05 -27.15
N ASN A 71 -47.49 -103.04 -27.38
CA ASN A 71 -47.43 -104.52 -27.81
C ASN A 71 -47.35 -105.85 -26.92
N ALA A 72 -47.97 -107.01 -27.36
CA ALA A 72 -47.87 -108.43 -26.82
C ALA A 72 -48.55 -109.65 -27.64
N PRO A 73 -48.12 -110.97 -27.58
CA PRO A 73 -48.74 -112.18 -28.27
C PRO A 73 -48.78 -113.62 -27.56
N SER A 74 -49.40 -114.73 -28.11
CA SER A 74 -49.40 -116.19 -27.62
C SER A 74 -50.11 -117.29 -28.54
N VAL A 75 -49.86 -118.66 -28.47
CA VAL A 75 -50.65 -119.81 -29.16
C VAL A 75 -50.27 -121.36 -28.91
N ARG A 76 -51.28 -122.28 -28.75
CA ARG A 76 -51.58 -123.77 -29.03
C ARG A 76 -50.74 -125.12 -28.75
N PRO A 77 -51.39 -126.38 -28.81
CA PRO A 77 -50.87 -127.72 -28.35
C PRO A 77 -51.07 -129.02 -29.26
N PRO A 78 -50.73 -130.28 -28.80
CA PRO A 78 -51.03 -131.62 -29.41
C PRO A 78 -51.70 -132.69 -28.43
N VAL A 79 -51.51 -134.05 -28.47
CA VAL A 79 -52.16 -135.19 -29.24
C VAL A 79 -52.16 -136.57 -28.42
N PRO A 80 -53.04 -137.61 -28.65
CA PRO A 80 -53.18 -138.85 -27.80
C PRO A 80 -53.18 -140.27 -28.48
N SER A 81 -53.45 -141.35 -27.71
CA SER A 81 -53.68 -142.79 -28.08
C SER A 81 -54.22 -143.62 -26.88
N SER A 82 -54.58 -144.93 -26.89
CA SER A 82 -55.36 -145.83 -27.79
C SER A 82 -55.61 -147.23 -27.12
N GLN A 83 -56.53 -148.09 -27.63
CA GLN A 83 -56.90 -149.49 -27.18
C GLN A 83 -57.50 -149.65 -25.75
N ASP A 84 -58.37 -150.63 -25.38
CA ASP A 84 -59.04 -151.75 -26.08
C ASP A 84 -60.55 -151.88 -25.71
N ASP A 85 -61.35 -152.19 -26.74
CA ASP A 85 -62.46 -153.15 -26.93
C ASP A 85 -63.29 -153.81 -25.77
N LEU A 86 -64.43 -154.38 -26.18
CA LEU A 86 -65.41 -155.24 -25.49
C LEU A 86 -66.15 -154.66 -24.26
N THR A 87 -65.47 -154.01 -23.32
CA THR A 87 -66.18 -153.27 -22.24
C THR A 87 -67.03 -152.14 -22.81
N GLU A 88 -66.56 -151.53 -23.90
CA GLU A 88 -67.21 -150.43 -24.59
C GLU A 88 -68.66 -150.73 -25.02
N ARG A 89 -68.99 -152.01 -25.29
CA ARG A 89 -70.30 -152.38 -25.85
C ARG A 89 -71.42 -152.42 -24.82
N VAL A 90 -71.09 -152.70 -23.55
CA VAL A 90 -72.01 -152.53 -22.40
C VAL A 90 -71.96 -151.08 -21.91
N ALA A 91 -70.77 -150.46 -21.93
CA ALA A 91 -70.60 -149.06 -21.59
C ALA A 91 -71.43 -148.13 -22.49
N ARG A 92 -71.59 -148.40 -23.80
CA ARG A 92 -72.45 -147.61 -24.70
C ARG A 92 -73.91 -147.58 -24.26
N LEU A 93 -74.52 -148.72 -23.93
CA LEU A 93 -75.94 -148.77 -23.50
C LEU A 93 -76.18 -148.08 -22.15
N VAL A 94 -75.23 -148.17 -21.21
CA VAL A 94 -75.29 -147.38 -19.97
C VAL A 94 -75.05 -145.91 -20.27
N ASN A 95 -74.06 -145.56 -21.10
CA ASN A 95 -73.74 -144.18 -21.47
C ASN A 95 -74.84 -143.50 -22.28
N GLU A 96 -75.63 -144.17 -23.13
CA GLU A 96 -76.69 -143.49 -23.88
C GLU A 96 -77.78 -142.95 -22.92
N HIS A 97 -78.16 -143.70 -21.88
CA HIS A 97 -79.08 -143.20 -20.86
C HIS A 97 -78.39 -142.31 -19.81
N LEU A 98 -77.18 -142.64 -19.36
CA LEU A 98 -76.48 -141.86 -18.35
C LEU A 98 -75.93 -140.54 -18.91
N ALA A 99 -75.44 -140.51 -20.14
CA ALA A 99 -75.01 -139.28 -20.82
C ALA A 99 -76.19 -138.43 -21.28
N SER A 100 -77.37 -139.00 -21.57
CA SER A 100 -78.59 -138.20 -21.74
C SER A 100 -78.94 -137.45 -20.45
N ALA A 101 -78.95 -138.14 -19.31
CA ALA A 101 -79.17 -137.53 -17.99
C ALA A 101 -78.06 -136.53 -17.58
N LEU A 102 -76.79 -136.87 -17.83
CA LEU A 102 -75.65 -136.00 -17.53
C LEU A 102 -75.56 -134.81 -18.51
N SER A 103 -76.02 -134.93 -19.75
CA SER A 103 -76.10 -133.81 -20.69
C SER A 103 -77.19 -132.82 -20.28
N ALA A 104 -78.36 -133.31 -19.83
CA ALA A 104 -79.38 -132.44 -19.24
C ALA A 104 -78.86 -131.71 -18.00
N LEU A 105 -78.22 -132.43 -17.06
CA LEU A 105 -77.60 -131.82 -15.87
C LEU A 105 -76.44 -130.88 -16.21
N ALA A 106 -75.69 -131.14 -17.29
CA ALA A 106 -74.64 -130.26 -17.78
C ALA A 106 -75.23 -129.01 -18.45
N GLU A 107 -76.34 -129.10 -19.18
CA GLU A 107 -77.04 -127.96 -19.76
C GLU A 107 -77.65 -127.07 -18.68
N ASP A 108 -78.31 -127.64 -17.66
CA ASP A 108 -78.80 -126.91 -16.49
C ASP A 108 -77.66 -126.25 -15.71
N ARG A 109 -76.56 -126.98 -15.48
CA ARG A 109 -75.34 -126.41 -14.84
C ARG A 109 -74.75 -125.27 -15.68
N ASN A 110 -74.61 -125.45 -16.99
CA ASN A 110 -74.09 -124.43 -17.91
C ASN A 110 -75.06 -123.23 -18.03
N SER A 111 -76.37 -123.45 -17.84
CA SER A 111 -77.38 -122.39 -17.75
C SER A 111 -77.20 -121.59 -16.45
N LEU A 112 -77.05 -122.27 -15.32
CA LEU A 112 -76.85 -121.66 -13.99
C LEU A 112 -75.51 -120.90 -13.91
N GLU A 113 -74.41 -121.47 -14.41
CA GLU A 113 -73.10 -120.82 -14.46
C GLU A 113 -73.14 -119.57 -15.35
N ARG A 114 -73.77 -119.61 -16.54
CA ARG A 114 -73.98 -118.42 -17.38
C ARG A 114 -74.87 -117.37 -16.69
N GLY A 115 -75.92 -117.80 -15.99
CA GLY A 115 -76.80 -116.92 -15.24
C GLY A 115 -76.08 -116.19 -14.10
N LEU A 116 -75.26 -116.91 -13.32
CA LEU A 116 -74.44 -116.36 -12.25
C LEU A 116 -73.34 -115.43 -12.77
N VAL A 117 -72.59 -115.84 -13.80
CA VAL A 117 -71.56 -115.01 -14.44
C VAL A 117 -72.15 -113.71 -14.98
N ASN A 118 -73.30 -113.76 -15.64
CA ASN A 118 -73.99 -112.55 -16.11
C ASN A 118 -74.45 -111.67 -14.94
N HIS A 119 -75.10 -112.25 -13.91
CA HIS A 119 -75.59 -111.47 -12.76
C HIS A 119 -74.45 -110.76 -12.01
N PHE A 120 -73.33 -111.45 -11.76
CA PHE A 120 -72.16 -110.84 -11.13
C PHE A 120 -71.46 -109.85 -12.06
N GLY A 121 -71.39 -110.12 -13.37
CA GLY A 121 -70.87 -109.20 -14.38
C GLY A 121 -71.58 -107.86 -14.37
N THR A 122 -72.89 -107.84 -14.58
CA THR A 122 -73.71 -106.60 -14.55
C THR A 122 -73.57 -105.87 -13.21
N ARG A 123 -73.48 -106.60 -12.09
CA ARG A 123 -73.36 -106.00 -10.75
C ARG A 123 -71.98 -105.40 -10.50
N ILE A 124 -70.91 -105.98 -11.04
CA ILE A 124 -69.55 -105.42 -11.01
C ILE A 124 -69.48 -104.16 -11.89
N GLU A 125 -70.12 -104.15 -13.06
CA GLU A 125 -70.14 -102.97 -13.93
C GLU A 125 -70.93 -101.81 -13.33
N MET A 126 -72.11 -102.05 -12.74
CA MET A 126 -72.86 -101.03 -12.01
C MET A 126 -72.04 -100.43 -10.85
N LEU A 127 -71.30 -101.27 -10.10
CA LEU A 127 -70.43 -100.80 -9.02
C LEU A 127 -69.23 -99.99 -9.54
N ARG A 128 -68.64 -100.38 -10.69
CA ARG A 128 -67.57 -99.61 -11.34
C ARG A 128 -68.05 -98.24 -11.84
N ALA A 129 -69.22 -98.20 -12.50
CA ALA A 129 -69.83 -96.96 -12.97
C ALA A 129 -70.13 -96.00 -11.80
N SER A 130 -70.77 -96.51 -10.75
CA SER A 130 -71.09 -95.72 -9.55
C SER A 130 -69.84 -95.25 -8.79
N ALA A 131 -68.77 -96.05 -8.76
CA ALA A 131 -67.49 -95.64 -8.18
C ALA A 131 -66.81 -94.52 -9.00
N ALA A 132 -66.76 -94.65 -10.34
CA ALA A 132 -66.19 -93.65 -11.22
C ALA A 132 -66.91 -92.29 -11.10
N GLU A 133 -68.25 -92.29 -11.19
CA GLU A 133 -69.06 -91.06 -11.08
C GLU A 133 -68.87 -90.37 -9.72
N ASN A 134 -68.80 -91.13 -8.62
CA ASN A 134 -68.51 -90.58 -7.29
C ASN A 134 -67.09 -90.00 -7.17
N CYS A 135 -66.09 -90.61 -7.81
CA CYS A 135 -64.73 -90.08 -7.86
C CYS A 135 -64.65 -88.78 -8.68
N ASP A 136 -65.23 -88.74 -9.88
CA ASP A 136 -65.23 -87.55 -10.75
C ASP A 136 -66.09 -86.41 -10.21
N LYS A 137 -67.11 -86.71 -9.41
CA LYS A 137 -67.83 -85.69 -8.63
C LYS A 137 -66.95 -85.09 -7.53
N LYS A 138 -66.40 -85.93 -6.64
CA LYS A 138 -65.52 -85.48 -5.54
C LYS A 138 -64.29 -84.70 -6.05
N ARG A 139 -63.76 -85.08 -7.21
CA ARG A 139 -62.68 -84.36 -7.89
C ARG A 139 -63.09 -82.93 -8.28
N ARG A 140 -64.24 -82.77 -8.96
CA ARG A 140 -64.75 -81.44 -9.37
C ARG A 140 -65.13 -80.56 -8.18
N ASP A 141 -65.70 -81.16 -7.12
CA ASP A 141 -66.01 -80.47 -5.87
C ASP A 141 -64.72 -79.97 -5.17
N ALA A 142 -63.62 -80.73 -5.24
CA ALA A 142 -62.31 -80.32 -4.72
C ALA A 142 -61.62 -79.25 -5.59
N GLU A 143 -61.60 -79.42 -6.92
CA GLU A 143 -60.98 -78.47 -7.86
C GLU A 143 -61.66 -77.09 -7.79
N SER A 144 -62.99 -77.04 -7.75
CA SER A 144 -63.75 -75.79 -7.58
C SER A 144 -63.51 -75.15 -6.20
N GLY A 145 -63.48 -75.94 -5.12
CA GLY A 145 -63.14 -75.46 -3.78
C GLY A 145 -61.73 -74.87 -3.66
N VAL A 146 -60.77 -75.38 -4.43
CA VAL A 146 -59.41 -74.81 -4.52
C VAL A 146 -59.42 -73.50 -5.32
N GLN A 147 -60.04 -73.45 -6.49
CA GLN A 147 -60.14 -72.24 -7.32
C GLN A 147 -60.81 -71.08 -6.57
N GLN A 148 -61.89 -71.35 -5.83
CA GLN A 148 -62.59 -70.34 -5.05
C GLN A 148 -61.74 -69.77 -3.91
N ARG A 149 -60.87 -70.57 -3.28
CA ARG A 149 -59.90 -70.11 -2.26
C ARG A 149 -58.80 -69.24 -2.87
N PHE A 150 -58.30 -69.58 -4.06
CA PHE A 150 -57.33 -68.74 -4.77
C PHE A 150 -57.92 -67.36 -5.07
N LYS A 151 -59.14 -67.30 -5.62
CA LYS A 151 -59.80 -66.03 -5.98
C LYS A 151 -60.07 -65.11 -4.77
N VAL A 152 -60.36 -65.69 -3.59
CA VAL A 152 -60.49 -64.91 -2.34
C VAL A 152 -59.14 -64.35 -1.86
N ASN A 153 -58.05 -65.11 -2.02
CA ASN A 153 -56.71 -64.64 -1.66
C ASN A 153 -56.17 -63.57 -2.64
N GLU A 154 -56.47 -63.72 -3.94
CA GLU A 154 -56.11 -62.77 -4.99
C GLU A 154 -56.69 -61.38 -4.72
N ASN A 155 -58.01 -61.29 -4.52
CA ASN A 155 -58.70 -60.05 -4.13
C ASN A 155 -58.11 -59.42 -2.85
N ARG A 156 -57.68 -60.25 -1.88
CA ARG A 156 -57.08 -59.78 -0.62
C ARG A 156 -55.67 -59.23 -0.80
N ILE A 157 -54.88 -59.80 -1.70
CA ILE A 157 -53.55 -59.28 -2.08
C ILE A 157 -53.70 -57.94 -2.80
N GLU A 158 -54.68 -57.82 -3.70
CA GLU A 158 -54.94 -56.57 -4.44
C GLU A 158 -55.36 -55.42 -3.50
N SER A 159 -56.25 -55.68 -2.53
CA SER A 159 -56.61 -54.72 -1.47
C SER A 159 -55.36 -54.20 -0.74
N LEU A 160 -54.56 -55.12 -0.17
CA LEU A 160 -53.36 -54.77 0.59
C LEU A 160 -52.31 -54.01 -0.26
N SER A 161 -52.25 -54.27 -1.57
CA SER A 161 -51.38 -53.53 -2.50
C SER A 161 -51.84 -52.09 -2.73
N ASN A 162 -53.15 -51.83 -2.68
CA ASN A 162 -53.72 -50.49 -2.76
C ASN A 162 -53.52 -49.73 -1.43
N ASP A 163 -53.80 -50.38 -0.28
CA ASP A 163 -53.58 -49.82 1.05
C ASP A 163 -52.12 -49.36 1.25
N LEU A 164 -51.15 -50.21 0.85
CA LEU A 164 -49.72 -49.89 0.94
C LEU A 164 -49.31 -48.72 0.03
N ARG A 165 -50.00 -48.54 -1.11
CA ARG A 165 -49.77 -47.44 -2.05
C ARG A 165 -50.28 -46.12 -1.47
N GLU A 166 -51.45 -46.14 -0.83
CA GLU A 166 -52.02 -44.96 -0.17
C GLU A 166 -51.16 -44.50 1.03
N VAL A 167 -50.70 -45.43 1.87
CA VAL A 167 -49.78 -45.14 2.98
C VAL A 167 -48.46 -44.53 2.48
N ASN A 168 -47.88 -45.04 1.38
CA ASN A 168 -46.66 -44.46 0.80
C ASN A 168 -46.90 -43.04 0.23
N ASN A 169 -48.04 -42.81 -0.43
CA ASN A 169 -48.39 -41.49 -0.95
C ASN A 169 -48.54 -40.45 0.19
N ALA A 170 -49.25 -40.81 1.27
CA ALA A 170 -49.39 -39.96 2.45
C ALA A 170 -48.04 -39.65 3.12
N ARG A 171 -47.18 -40.67 3.27
CA ARG A 171 -45.83 -40.55 3.84
C ARG A 171 -44.92 -39.63 3.01
N GLY A 172 -44.99 -39.71 1.67
CA GLY A 172 -44.24 -38.84 0.78
C GLY A 172 -44.66 -37.37 0.88
N GLY A 173 -45.98 -37.10 0.87
CA GLY A 173 -46.53 -35.74 0.94
C GLY A 173 -46.17 -35.00 2.24
N LEU A 174 -46.28 -35.65 3.40
CA LEU A 174 -46.01 -35.03 4.70
C LEU A 174 -44.53 -34.67 4.90
N TYR A 175 -43.61 -35.55 4.48
CA TYR A 175 -42.17 -35.32 4.62
C TYR A 175 -41.69 -34.16 3.73
N LEU A 176 -42.11 -34.14 2.46
CA LEU A 176 -41.76 -33.06 1.53
C LEU A 176 -42.36 -31.72 1.96
N LYS A 177 -43.58 -31.69 2.51
CA LYS A 177 -44.21 -30.47 3.02
C LYS A 177 -43.43 -29.88 4.21
N THR A 178 -43.15 -30.67 5.24
CA THR A 178 -42.38 -30.18 6.41
C THR A 178 -40.95 -29.79 6.05
N GLN A 179 -40.31 -30.48 5.10
CA GLN A 179 -38.99 -30.09 4.59
C GLN A 179 -39.06 -28.75 3.82
N ALA A 180 -40.09 -28.55 2.98
CA ALA A 180 -40.30 -27.30 2.24
C ALA A 180 -40.61 -26.12 3.17
N GLU A 181 -41.47 -26.30 4.18
CA GLU A 181 -41.78 -25.27 5.19
C GLU A 181 -40.54 -24.91 6.01
N GLY A 182 -39.76 -25.90 6.47
CA GLY A 182 -38.49 -25.70 7.18
C GLY A 182 -37.35 -25.11 6.32
N LEU A 183 -37.44 -25.20 4.99
CA LEU A 183 -36.57 -24.49 4.06
C LEU A 183 -37.06 -23.06 3.82
N GLN A 184 -38.36 -22.83 3.62
CA GLN A 184 -38.94 -21.49 3.47
C GLN A 184 -38.70 -20.63 4.71
N GLN A 185 -38.86 -21.18 5.92
CA GLN A 185 -38.61 -20.45 7.16
C GLN A 185 -37.14 -20.09 7.33
N ARG A 186 -36.21 -20.99 6.97
CA ARG A 186 -34.77 -20.69 6.92
C ARG A 186 -34.46 -19.60 5.90
N LEU A 187 -34.99 -19.71 4.67
CA LEU A 187 -34.79 -18.72 3.62
C LEU A 187 -35.30 -17.33 4.04
N ARG A 188 -36.49 -17.25 4.64
CA ARG A 188 -37.03 -16.00 5.23
C ARG A 188 -36.13 -15.45 6.33
N SER A 189 -35.59 -16.30 7.21
CA SER A 189 -34.68 -15.85 8.26
C SER A 189 -33.36 -15.31 7.71
N GLU A 190 -32.80 -15.93 6.66
CA GLU A 190 -31.55 -15.47 6.05
C GLU A 190 -31.76 -14.20 5.22
N ILE A 191 -32.85 -14.10 4.45
CA ILE A 191 -33.26 -12.86 3.78
C ILE A 191 -33.42 -11.72 4.79
N ASN A 192 -34.01 -11.97 5.97
CA ASN A 192 -34.15 -10.96 7.02
C ASN A 192 -32.80 -10.54 7.62
N LYS A 193 -31.88 -11.48 7.88
CA LYS A 193 -30.51 -11.16 8.33
C LYS A 193 -29.75 -10.33 7.29
N GLU A 194 -29.80 -10.73 6.03
CA GLU A 194 -29.06 -10.05 4.94
C GLU A 194 -29.65 -8.66 4.66
N THR A 195 -30.98 -8.53 4.74
CA THR A 195 -31.67 -7.23 4.71
C THR A 195 -31.25 -6.35 5.88
N GLN A 196 -30.95 -6.92 7.05
CA GLN A 196 -30.48 -6.17 8.20
C GLN A 196 -29.01 -5.75 8.04
N ARG A 197 -28.12 -6.67 7.66
CA ARG A 197 -26.72 -6.37 7.28
C ARG A 197 -26.66 -5.22 6.27
N ALA A 198 -27.44 -5.29 5.18
CA ALA A 198 -27.50 -4.25 4.17
C ALA A 198 -28.01 -2.89 4.70
N LYS A 199 -28.90 -2.86 5.71
CA LYS A 199 -29.31 -1.62 6.37
C LYS A 199 -28.20 -1.02 7.24
N ASP A 200 -27.48 -1.88 7.96
CA ASP A 200 -26.41 -1.50 8.89
C ASP A 200 -25.16 -1.03 8.12
N ASP A 201 -24.78 -1.73 7.03
CA ASP A 201 -23.78 -1.29 6.07
C ASP A 201 -24.17 0.04 5.44
N ALA A 202 -25.43 0.19 5.00
CA ALA A 202 -25.91 1.47 4.46
C ALA A 202 -25.93 2.58 5.51
N ALA A 203 -26.09 2.27 6.81
CA ALA A 203 -25.96 3.24 7.90
C ALA A 203 -24.49 3.64 8.15
N SER A 204 -23.58 2.67 8.10
CA SER A 204 -22.13 2.90 8.16
C SER A 204 -21.63 3.77 7.00
N ILE A 205 -22.11 3.50 5.77
CA ILE A 205 -21.83 4.31 4.58
C ILE A 205 -22.41 5.73 4.73
N ARG A 206 -23.67 5.89 5.19
CA ARG A 206 -24.23 7.22 5.46
C ARG A 206 -23.43 8.00 6.52
N SER A 207 -22.97 7.33 7.57
CA SER A 207 -22.15 7.94 8.64
C SER A 207 -20.80 8.42 8.11
N THR A 208 -20.08 7.57 7.38
CA THR A 208 -18.76 7.90 6.80
C THR A 208 -18.85 8.97 5.72
N VAL A 209 -19.90 8.96 4.88
CA VAL A 209 -20.17 10.05 3.93
C VAL A 209 -20.50 11.37 4.66
N ALA A 210 -21.31 11.34 5.71
CA ALA A 210 -21.59 12.53 6.52
C ALA A 210 -20.30 13.10 7.15
N GLU A 211 -19.43 12.25 7.71
CA GLU A 211 -18.15 12.70 8.25
C GLU A 211 -17.28 13.33 7.15
N ALA A 212 -17.17 12.70 5.98
CA ALA A 212 -16.41 13.22 4.85
C ALA A 212 -16.93 14.60 4.39
N LEU A 213 -18.25 14.81 4.33
CA LEU A 213 -18.86 16.10 4.02
C LEU A 213 -18.52 17.17 5.08
N THR A 214 -18.53 16.83 6.38
CA THR A 214 -18.09 17.79 7.41
C THR A 214 -16.60 18.13 7.33
N ARG A 215 -15.75 17.19 6.89
CA ARG A 215 -14.31 17.43 6.64
C ARG A 215 -14.11 18.34 5.42
N LEU A 216 -14.86 18.12 4.33
CA LEU A 216 -14.84 18.98 3.15
C LEU A 216 -15.29 20.42 3.47
N SER A 217 -16.42 20.58 4.17
CA SER A 217 -16.90 21.92 4.57
C SER A 217 -15.91 22.68 5.46
N LYS A 218 -15.17 21.97 6.34
CA LYS A 218 -14.06 22.57 7.12
C LYS A 218 -12.90 23.00 6.22
N MET A 219 -12.53 22.20 5.22
CA MET A 219 -11.50 22.56 4.24
C MET A 219 -11.91 23.75 3.36
N GLU A 220 -13.17 23.80 2.91
CA GLU A 220 -13.71 24.92 2.12
C GLU A 220 -13.65 26.23 2.93
N LYS A 221 -14.04 26.21 4.21
CA LYS A 221 -13.93 27.37 5.10
C LYS A 221 -12.46 27.79 5.28
N ALA A 222 -11.55 26.86 5.55
CA ALA A 222 -10.13 27.16 5.70
C ALA A 222 -9.51 27.71 4.40
N HIS A 223 -9.92 27.21 3.23
CA HIS A 223 -9.49 27.73 1.93
C HIS A 223 -10.03 29.14 1.66
N ALA A 224 -11.28 29.43 2.04
CA ALA A 224 -11.84 30.78 1.96
C ALA A 224 -11.09 31.77 2.87
N GLU A 225 -10.72 31.35 4.08
CA GLU A 225 -9.95 32.15 5.03
C GLU A 225 -8.49 32.38 4.57
N LEU A 226 -7.82 31.36 4.02
CA LEU A 226 -6.51 31.52 3.38
C LEU A 226 -6.58 32.46 2.17
N LYS A 227 -7.68 32.43 1.41
CA LYS A 227 -7.89 33.33 0.26
C LYS A 227 -8.06 34.79 0.70
N THR A 228 -8.81 35.07 1.76
CA THR A 228 -8.92 36.45 2.27
C THR A 228 -7.59 36.95 2.84
N GLN A 229 -6.89 36.11 3.63
CA GLN A 229 -5.53 36.41 4.12
C GLN A 229 -4.56 36.70 2.97
N HIS A 230 -4.61 35.94 1.88
CA HIS A 230 -3.78 36.18 0.69
C HIS A 230 -4.07 37.55 0.06
N THR A 231 -5.34 37.88 -0.21
CA THR A 231 -5.70 39.19 -0.77
C THR A 231 -5.35 40.37 0.16
N GLN A 232 -5.36 40.16 1.48
CA GLN A 232 -4.89 41.15 2.46
C GLN A 232 -3.37 41.36 2.37
N LEU A 233 -2.59 40.29 2.23
CA LEU A 233 -1.14 40.36 2.04
C LEU A 233 -0.76 40.99 0.70
N GLU A 234 -1.50 40.70 -0.38
CA GLU A 234 -1.32 41.37 -1.69
C GLU A 234 -1.54 42.88 -1.57
N HIS A 235 -2.60 43.31 -0.88
CA HIS A 235 -2.89 44.72 -0.66
C HIS A 235 -1.81 45.40 0.21
N GLN A 236 -1.34 44.75 1.28
CA GLN A 236 -0.23 45.24 2.10
C GLN A 236 1.06 45.37 1.28
N HIS A 237 1.38 44.39 0.44
CA HIS A 237 2.56 44.41 -0.42
C HIS A 237 2.49 45.53 -1.48
N ALA A 238 1.32 45.75 -2.10
CA ALA A 238 1.09 46.89 -3.00
C ALA A 238 1.24 48.24 -2.29
N GLY A 239 0.80 48.34 -1.03
CA GLY A 239 1.02 49.51 -0.18
C GLY A 239 2.51 49.77 0.09
N LEU A 240 3.27 48.73 0.45
CA LEU A 240 4.72 48.82 0.68
C LEU A 240 5.49 49.19 -0.59
N ILE A 241 5.12 48.63 -1.75
CA ILE A 241 5.69 49.03 -3.05
C ILE A 241 5.44 50.52 -3.31
N THR A 242 4.21 51.00 -3.06
CA THR A 242 3.85 52.41 -3.25
C THR A 242 4.67 53.34 -2.34
N GLN A 243 4.88 52.96 -1.08
CA GLN A 243 5.75 53.68 -0.14
C GLN A 243 7.23 53.66 -0.57
N LEU A 244 7.72 52.53 -1.09
CA LEU A 244 9.09 52.40 -1.60
C LEU A 244 9.33 53.28 -2.84
N CYS A 245 8.36 53.32 -3.76
CA CYS A 245 8.38 54.22 -4.91
C CYS A 245 8.35 55.70 -4.49
N ALA A 246 7.50 56.08 -3.52
CA ALA A 246 7.42 57.45 -3.02
C ALA A 246 8.71 57.90 -2.30
N THR A 247 9.28 57.06 -1.44
CA THR A 247 10.56 57.35 -0.77
C THR A 247 11.72 57.41 -1.77
N THR A 248 11.74 56.54 -2.77
CA THR A 248 12.73 56.59 -3.86
C THR A 248 12.59 57.84 -4.72
N ALA A 249 11.36 58.32 -4.99
CA ALA A 249 11.13 59.60 -5.66
C ALA A 249 11.66 60.78 -4.83
N ASN A 250 11.43 60.78 -3.52
CA ASN A 250 11.94 61.82 -2.59
C ASN A 250 13.48 61.80 -2.47
N HIS A 251 14.10 60.62 -2.42
CA HIS A 251 15.57 60.52 -2.47
C HIS A 251 16.12 61.03 -3.81
N ASN A 252 15.45 60.74 -4.93
CA ASN A 252 15.86 61.23 -6.25
C ASN A 252 15.70 62.76 -6.41
N SER A 253 14.71 63.40 -5.78
CA SER A 253 14.61 64.87 -5.77
C SER A 253 15.67 65.51 -4.86
N ALA A 254 15.93 64.94 -3.67
CA ALA A 254 17.01 65.38 -2.80
C ALA A 254 18.39 65.27 -3.46
N ILE A 255 18.68 64.14 -4.14
CA ILE A 255 19.92 63.96 -4.92
C ILE A 255 20.04 64.97 -6.06
N LYS A 256 18.93 65.37 -6.69
CA LYS A 256 18.93 66.44 -7.72
C LYS A 256 19.24 67.80 -7.12
N SER A 257 18.69 68.15 -5.95
CA SER A 257 19.04 69.40 -5.24
C SER A 257 20.52 69.44 -4.90
N LEU A 258 21.03 68.41 -4.19
CA LEU A 258 22.42 68.35 -3.75
C LEU A 258 23.43 68.41 -4.90
N LYS A 259 23.06 67.96 -6.11
CA LYS A 259 23.86 68.14 -7.33
C LYS A 259 23.87 69.59 -7.82
N ALA A 260 22.71 70.26 -7.83
CA ALA A 260 22.64 71.68 -8.18
C ALA A 260 23.38 72.56 -7.17
N ASP A 261 23.30 72.24 -5.88
CA ASP A 261 24.03 72.91 -4.79
C ASP A 261 25.54 72.73 -4.95
N LEU A 262 25.99 71.50 -5.25
CA LEU A 262 27.39 71.18 -5.54
C LEU A 262 27.90 71.90 -6.82
N ASP A 263 27.12 71.93 -7.88
CA ASP A 263 27.46 72.66 -9.11
C ASP A 263 27.53 74.18 -8.89
N CYS A 264 26.75 74.72 -7.94
CA CYS A 264 26.82 76.12 -7.50
C CYS A 264 28.12 76.38 -6.74
N ALA A 265 28.43 75.59 -5.71
CA ALA A 265 29.66 75.69 -4.94
C ALA A 265 30.92 75.49 -5.81
N GLN A 266 30.87 74.62 -6.83
CA GLN A 266 31.97 74.47 -7.79
C GLN A 266 32.17 75.73 -8.67
N LYS A 267 31.12 76.47 -9.01
CA LYS A 267 31.24 77.76 -9.73
C LYS A 267 31.82 78.83 -8.83
N GLU A 268 31.41 78.89 -7.56
CA GLU A 268 31.96 79.81 -6.57
C GLU A 268 33.46 79.54 -6.32
N VAL A 269 33.85 78.27 -6.09
CA VAL A 269 35.27 77.90 -5.92
C VAL A 269 36.10 78.21 -7.18
N LYS A 270 35.53 78.10 -8.39
CA LYS A 270 36.19 78.55 -9.62
C LYS A 270 36.35 80.07 -9.66
N ALA A 271 35.33 80.84 -9.27
CA ALA A 271 35.42 82.30 -9.19
C ALA A 271 36.46 82.77 -8.14
N LEU A 272 36.47 82.16 -6.95
CA LEU A 272 37.43 82.45 -5.89
C LEU A 272 38.88 82.10 -6.28
N ARG A 273 39.08 81.04 -7.08
CA ARG A 273 40.41 80.75 -7.67
C ARG A 273 40.83 81.82 -8.68
N SER A 274 39.90 82.30 -9.51
CA SER A 274 40.19 83.38 -10.46
C SER A 274 40.51 84.72 -9.77
N THR A 275 39.81 85.08 -8.69
CA THR A 275 40.13 86.29 -7.91
C THR A 275 41.42 86.13 -7.12
N ALA A 276 41.72 84.94 -6.58
CA ALA A 276 43.02 84.65 -5.96
C ALA A 276 44.19 84.80 -6.95
N LEU A 277 44.06 84.31 -8.19
CA LEU A 277 45.07 84.50 -9.25
C LEU A 277 45.22 85.98 -9.65
N LEU A 278 44.13 86.75 -9.69
CA LEU A 278 44.21 88.20 -9.91
C LEU A 278 44.93 88.91 -8.75
N HIS A 279 44.66 88.53 -7.50
CA HIS A 279 45.37 89.05 -6.33
C HIS A 279 46.85 88.67 -6.32
N GLU A 280 47.20 87.44 -6.71
CA GLU A 280 48.59 87.00 -6.83
C GLU A 280 49.34 87.80 -7.91
N ASN A 281 48.73 88.01 -9.08
CA ASN A 281 49.29 88.87 -10.13
C ASN A 281 49.47 90.33 -9.67
N MET A 282 48.50 90.91 -8.94
CA MET A 282 48.66 92.24 -8.34
C MET A 282 49.75 92.28 -7.26
N LEU A 283 49.91 91.22 -6.46
CA LEU A 283 50.98 91.11 -5.47
C LEU A 283 52.36 90.96 -6.14
N MET A 284 52.46 90.30 -7.30
CA MET A 284 53.70 90.25 -8.08
C MET A 284 54.03 91.59 -8.74
N GLY A 285 53.02 92.30 -9.28
CA GLY A 285 53.19 93.66 -9.81
C GLY A 285 53.61 94.69 -8.76
N THR A 286 52.98 94.66 -7.58
CA THR A 286 53.35 95.53 -6.45
C THR A 286 54.72 95.17 -5.87
N LYS A 287 55.09 93.88 -5.77
CA LYS A 287 56.47 93.47 -5.45
C LYS A 287 57.48 94.04 -6.45
N ALA A 288 57.21 93.96 -7.75
CA ALA A 288 58.08 94.52 -8.78
C ALA A 288 58.27 96.04 -8.58
N SER A 289 57.17 96.79 -8.43
CA SER A 289 57.19 98.24 -8.14
C SER A 289 57.92 98.58 -6.84
N ILE A 290 57.76 97.78 -5.78
CA ILE A 290 58.53 97.93 -4.53
C ILE A 290 60.04 97.71 -4.79
N THR A 291 60.44 96.69 -5.55
CA THR A 291 61.86 96.48 -5.89
C THR A 291 62.47 97.52 -6.83
N GLU A 292 61.64 98.32 -7.49
CA GLU A 292 62.08 99.47 -8.32
C GLU A 292 62.15 100.74 -7.47
N SER A 293 61.15 100.95 -6.60
CA SER A 293 61.12 102.02 -5.60
C SER A 293 62.27 101.91 -4.61
N THR A 294 62.63 100.72 -4.12
CA THR A 294 63.79 100.55 -3.23
C THR A 294 65.12 100.83 -3.93
N LYS A 295 65.28 100.45 -5.21
CA LYS A 295 66.47 100.85 -6.01
C LYS A 295 66.55 102.36 -6.19
N SER A 296 65.41 103.03 -6.37
CA SER A 296 65.33 104.49 -6.44
C SER A 296 65.66 105.15 -5.09
N ALA A 297 65.15 104.59 -3.99
CA ALA A 297 65.47 105.02 -2.63
C ALA A 297 66.96 104.84 -2.29
N ASP A 298 67.58 103.70 -2.67
CA ASP A 298 69.02 103.48 -2.52
C ASP A 298 69.85 104.46 -3.34
N ALA A 299 69.38 104.87 -4.52
CA ALA A 299 70.01 105.91 -5.33
C ALA A 299 69.85 107.32 -4.72
N ALA A 300 68.72 107.60 -4.06
CA ALA A 300 68.47 108.85 -3.33
C ALA A 300 69.29 108.93 -2.04
N MET A 301 69.38 107.84 -1.26
CA MET A 301 70.17 107.72 -0.04
C MET A 301 71.67 107.98 -0.32
N ARG A 302 72.19 107.50 -1.45
CA ARG A 302 73.56 107.81 -1.91
C ARG A 302 73.79 109.28 -2.26
N LYS A 303 72.75 110.04 -2.62
CA LYS A 303 72.83 111.50 -2.82
C LYS A 303 72.66 112.28 -1.51
N ALA A 304 71.74 111.87 -0.64
CA ALA A 304 71.50 112.51 0.66
C ALA A 304 72.77 112.50 1.54
N LYS A 305 73.50 111.37 1.55
CA LYS A 305 74.76 111.22 2.30
C LYS A 305 75.91 112.11 1.82
N GLY A 306 75.75 112.82 0.69
CA GLY A 306 76.67 113.88 0.24
C GLY A 306 76.36 115.28 0.79
N LEU A 307 75.14 115.52 1.30
CA LEU A 307 74.71 116.83 1.84
C LEU A 307 74.81 116.90 3.36
N GLU A 308 74.82 115.75 4.03
CA GLU A 308 74.93 115.58 5.49
C GLU A 308 76.16 116.31 6.08
N VAL A 309 77.28 116.32 5.34
CA VAL A 309 78.54 117.02 5.72
C VAL A 309 78.44 118.56 5.66
N HIS A 310 77.43 119.11 4.97
CA HIS A 310 77.26 120.56 4.83
C HIS A 310 76.28 121.14 5.86
N VAL A 311 75.18 120.43 6.14
CA VAL A 311 74.17 120.88 7.14
C VAL A 311 74.73 120.82 8.56
N GLN A 312 75.57 119.82 8.87
CA GLN A 312 76.15 119.65 10.20
C GLN A 312 77.09 120.80 10.61
N ARG A 313 77.52 121.65 9.66
CA ARG A 313 78.38 122.82 9.93
C ARG A 313 77.62 124.14 10.14
N TRP A 314 76.28 124.10 10.07
CA TRP A 314 75.40 125.27 10.21
C TRP A 314 74.63 125.28 11.55
N LEU A 315 74.30 124.09 12.08
CA LEU A 315 73.53 123.94 13.33
C LEU A 315 74.32 124.29 14.61
N ASP A 316 75.65 124.24 14.56
CA ASP A 316 76.53 124.52 15.70
C ASP A 316 76.62 126.03 16.05
N GLU A 317 76.08 126.91 15.21
CA GLU A 317 76.15 128.37 15.39
C GLU A 317 74.82 129.01 15.83
N GLU A 318 73.68 128.40 15.46
CA GLU A 318 72.35 128.90 15.86
C GLU A 318 71.96 128.50 17.30
N THR A 319 72.48 127.36 17.78
CA THR A 319 72.18 126.80 19.11
C THR A 319 72.63 127.67 20.29
N ARG A 320 73.50 128.67 20.07
CA ARG A 320 73.94 129.62 21.11
C ARG A 320 72.94 130.73 21.43
N LYS A 321 71.89 130.95 20.63
CA LYS A 321 70.92 132.04 20.84
C LYS A 321 69.63 131.62 21.57
N TRP A 322 69.42 130.31 21.78
CA TRP A 322 68.14 129.78 22.26
C TRP A 322 68.05 129.68 23.79
N LEU A 323 69.20 129.62 24.49
CA LEU A 323 69.27 129.29 25.91
C LEU A 323 68.72 130.37 26.86
N ASP A 324 68.73 131.66 26.46
CA ASP A 324 68.21 132.75 27.28
C ASP A 324 66.67 132.83 27.31
N GLU A 325 65.97 132.25 26.31
CA GLU A 325 64.50 132.24 26.26
C GLU A 325 63.89 131.03 27.01
N GLU A 326 64.66 129.95 27.22
CA GLU A 326 64.21 128.76 27.93
C GLU A 326 64.03 128.99 29.44
N ALA A 327 64.86 129.86 30.03
CA ALA A 327 64.81 130.24 31.45
C ALA A 327 63.46 130.84 31.89
N ARG A 328 62.66 131.39 30.96
CA ARG A 328 61.32 131.93 31.26
C ARG A 328 60.24 130.85 31.30
N LYS A 329 60.36 129.79 30.49
CA LYS A 329 59.37 128.69 30.38
C LYS A 329 59.44 127.69 31.54
N ALA A 330 60.61 127.57 32.18
CA ALA A 330 60.84 126.66 33.31
C ALA A 330 59.87 126.86 34.48
N ARG A 331 59.36 128.08 34.71
CA ARG A 331 58.49 128.42 35.85
C ARG A 331 57.01 128.05 35.66
N GLU A 332 56.55 127.85 34.42
CA GLU A 332 55.18 127.43 34.12
C GLU A 332 55.02 125.90 34.10
N ALA A 333 56.11 125.18 33.82
CA ALA A 333 56.11 123.71 33.75
C ALA A 333 55.89 123.01 35.11
N GLU A 334 56.27 123.65 36.23
CA GLU A 334 56.26 123.01 37.56
C GLU A 334 54.83 122.84 38.14
N GLU A 335 53.92 123.79 37.88
CA GLU A 335 52.50 123.66 38.22
C GLU A 335 51.83 122.50 37.47
N LYS A 336 52.15 122.33 36.18
CA LYS A 336 51.55 121.30 35.32
C LYS A 336 51.93 119.90 35.79
N ARG A 337 53.19 119.70 36.19
CA ARG A 337 53.70 118.43 36.76
C ARG A 337 52.89 117.96 37.97
N LYS A 338 52.55 118.87 38.90
CA LYS A 338 51.84 118.51 40.15
C LYS A 338 50.42 118.01 39.89
N ARG A 339 49.70 118.60 38.92
CA ARG A 339 48.36 118.13 38.50
C ARG A 339 48.40 116.82 37.72
N GLU A 340 49.42 116.59 36.89
CA GLU A 340 49.59 115.33 36.14
C GLU A 340 50.04 114.14 37.02
N GLU A 341 50.86 114.38 38.05
CA GLU A 341 51.33 113.33 38.95
C GLU A 341 50.20 112.75 39.83
N GLU A 342 49.26 113.59 40.26
CA GLU A 342 48.08 113.18 41.03
C GLU A 342 47.09 112.35 40.16
N GLN A 343 46.83 112.79 38.92
CA GLN A 343 46.02 112.02 37.98
C GLN A 343 46.65 110.65 37.67
N ARG A 344 47.97 110.57 37.50
CA ARG A 344 48.68 109.29 37.29
C ARG A 344 48.46 108.30 38.44
N ARG A 345 48.48 108.75 39.71
CA ARG A 345 48.24 107.87 40.86
C ARG A 345 46.83 107.27 40.87
N VAL A 346 45.82 108.07 40.56
CA VAL A 346 44.42 107.60 40.46
C VAL A 346 44.24 106.64 39.28
N GLU A 347 44.83 106.95 38.13
CA GLU A 347 44.74 106.10 36.93
C GLU A 347 45.51 104.77 37.11
N GLU A 348 46.67 104.80 37.79
CA GLU A 348 47.46 103.60 38.11
C GLU A 348 46.74 102.69 39.12
N GLN A 349 46.10 103.25 40.16
CA GLN A 349 45.26 102.47 41.08
C GLN A 349 44.08 101.83 40.35
N ARG A 350 43.39 102.58 39.48
CA ARG A 350 42.32 102.02 38.64
C ARG A 350 42.83 100.90 37.74
N LYS A 351 43.94 101.10 37.02
CA LYS A 351 44.55 100.09 36.14
C LYS A 351 44.98 98.82 36.90
N LYS A 352 45.45 98.94 38.14
CA LYS A 352 45.77 97.81 39.01
C LYS A 352 44.51 97.02 39.41
N ALA A 353 43.46 97.71 39.87
CA ALA A 353 42.19 97.07 40.20
C ALA A 353 41.52 96.40 38.98
N GLU A 354 41.58 97.03 37.81
CA GLU A 354 41.04 96.52 36.55
C GLU A 354 41.80 95.28 36.07
N ALA A 355 43.14 95.27 36.18
CA ALA A 355 43.98 94.11 35.87
C ALA A 355 43.81 92.94 36.87
N GLU A 356 43.58 93.23 38.15
CA GLU A 356 43.31 92.22 39.18
C GLU A 356 41.93 91.57 38.97
N ALA A 357 40.90 92.39 38.71
CA ALA A 357 39.57 91.91 38.35
C ALA A 357 39.59 91.03 37.09
N LEU A 358 40.34 91.44 36.05
CA LEU A 358 40.50 90.66 34.83
C LEU A 358 41.20 89.32 35.08
N ARG A 359 42.26 89.30 35.90
CA ARG A 359 42.95 88.06 36.30
C ARG A 359 42.03 87.10 37.07
N LYS A 360 41.21 87.63 38.00
CA LYS A 360 40.24 86.82 38.74
C LYS A 360 39.17 86.23 37.81
N ALA A 361 38.62 87.05 36.90
CA ALA A 361 37.65 86.59 35.91
C ALA A 361 38.23 85.51 34.97
N GLN A 362 39.50 85.65 34.55
CA GLN A 362 40.21 84.64 33.76
C GLN A 362 40.39 83.32 34.52
N ALA A 363 40.79 83.38 35.80
CA ALA A 363 40.95 82.19 36.64
C ALA A 363 39.62 81.44 36.86
N GLU A 364 38.53 82.16 37.17
CA GLU A 364 37.20 81.56 37.32
C GLU A 364 36.68 80.97 35.99
N ALA A 365 36.96 81.61 34.85
CA ALA A 365 36.60 81.08 33.54
C ALA A 365 37.40 79.81 33.18
N GLU A 366 38.69 79.76 33.50
CA GLU A 366 39.53 78.57 33.26
C GLU A 366 39.15 77.42 34.19
N GLU A 367 38.82 77.68 35.46
CA GLU A 367 38.33 76.64 36.37
C GLU A 367 37.00 76.05 35.89
N ARG A 368 36.07 76.88 35.41
CA ARG A 368 34.82 76.43 34.78
C ARG A 368 35.08 75.61 33.52
N ARG A 369 36.01 76.04 32.64
CA ARG A 369 36.42 75.27 31.45
C ARG A 369 36.95 73.88 31.85
N ARG A 370 37.86 73.83 32.83
CA ARG A 370 38.47 72.58 33.32
C ARG A 370 37.47 71.63 33.96
N LYS A 371 36.46 72.15 34.68
CA LYS A 371 35.36 71.35 35.24
C LYS A 371 34.46 70.77 34.14
N ALA A 372 34.01 71.61 33.19
CA ALA A 372 33.19 71.17 32.07
C ALA A 372 33.92 70.15 31.15
N GLU A 373 35.22 70.33 30.93
CA GLU A 373 36.04 69.41 30.15
C GLU A 373 36.21 68.05 30.85
N ALA A 374 36.43 68.04 32.17
CA ALA A 374 36.51 66.81 32.96
C ALA A 374 35.16 66.05 33.02
N GLU A 375 34.03 66.76 33.06
CA GLU A 375 32.70 66.18 33.00
C GLU A 375 32.39 65.60 31.61
N ALA A 376 32.69 66.35 30.54
CA ALA A 376 32.58 65.88 29.16
C ALA A 376 33.48 64.66 28.88
N ALA A 377 34.68 64.60 29.49
CA ALA A 377 35.55 63.43 29.41
C ALA A 377 34.93 62.19 30.08
N ARG A 378 34.35 62.34 31.27
CA ARG A 378 33.64 61.25 31.97
C ARG A 378 32.43 60.74 31.19
N LEU A 379 31.62 61.64 30.63
CA LEU A 379 30.49 61.29 29.77
C LEU A 379 30.94 60.51 28.51
N ARG A 380 32.03 60.94 27.86
CA ARG A 380 32.63 60.22 26.73
C ARG A 380 33.16 58.83 27.12
N GLU A 381 33.75 58.68 28.29
CA GLU A 381 34.23 57.39 28.78
C GLU A 381 33.08 56.42 29.10
N GLN A 382 32.01 56.91 29.73
CA GLN A 382 30.79 56.14 29.98
C GLN A 382 30.08 55.73 28.68
N ALA A 383 29.97 56.64 27.72
CA ALA A 383 29.40 56.36 26.41
C ALA A 383 30.16 55.24 25.67
N LYS A 384 31.50 55.30 25.64
CA LYS A 384 32.34 54.24 25.05
C LYS A 384 32.14 52.89 25.75
N LYS A 385 32.12 52.85 27.09
CA LYS A 385 31.88 51.60 27.84
C LYS A 385 30.51 51.01 27.55
N ALA A 386 29.48 51.83 27.38
CA ALA A 386 28.14 51.39 26.98
C ALA A 386 28.11 50.88 25.52
N GLU A 387 28.83 51.53 24.60
CA GLU A 387 28.97 51.12 23.20
C GLU A 387 29.69 49.77 23.08
N ASP A 388 30.84 49.61 23.75
CA ASP A 388 31.61 48.36 23.78
C ASP A 388 30.81 47.21 24.42
N GLU A 389 30.04 47.46 25.49
CA GLU A 389 29.19 46.44 26.10
C GLU A 389 28.00 46.09 25.20
N ALA A 390 27.34 47.06 24.57
CA ALA A 390 26.27 46.82 23.60
C ALA A 390 26.78 46.00 22.40
N ARG A 391 27.97 46.34 21.88
CA ARG A 391 28.65 45.60 20.82
C ARG A 391 28.96 44.16 21.22
N LYS A 392 29.46 43.94 22.44
CA LYS A 392 29.72 42.60 22.98
C LYS A 392 28.43 41.77 23.11
N ARG A 393 27.35 42.36 23.65
CA ARG A 393 26.03 41.71 23.76
C ARG A 393 25.47 41.36 22.37
N ALA A 394 25.60 42.25 21.38
CA ALA A 394 25.17 41.99 20.01
C ALA A 394 25.98 40.87 19.33
N GLN A 395 27.30 40.82 19.52
CA GLN A 395 28.13 39.71 19.05
C GLN A 395 27.76 38.38 19.71
N GLU A 396 27.53 38.38 21.03
CA GLU A 396 27.14 37.17 21.75
C GLU A 396 25.75 36.67 21.32
N GLN A 397 24.78 37.57 21.15
CA GLN A 397 23.45 37.23 20.62
C GLN A 397 23.55 36.65 19.20
N SER A 398 24.31 37.29 18.30
CA SER A 398 24.52 36.79 16.94
C SER A 398 25.20 35.41 16.92
N GLN A 399 26.15 35.13 17.83
CA GLN A 399 26.74 33.80 17.98
C GLN A 399 25.74 32.76 18.53
N ARG A 400 24.90 33.13 19.50
CA ARG A 400 23.83 32.26 20.04
C ARG A 400 22.82 31.91 18.95
N GLU A 401 22.40 32.89 18.15
CA GLU A 401 21.47 32.70 17.01
C GLU A 401 22.09 31.85 15.91
N ALA A 402 23.34 32.11 15.51
CA ALA A 402 24.04 31.31 14.50
C ALA A 402 24.25 29.85 14.93
N ASN A 403 24.53 29.61 16.22
CA ASN A 403 24.63 28.25 16.76
C ASN A 403 23.26 27.55 16.82
N ALA A 404 22.20 28.25 17.24
CA ALA A 404 20.84 27.69 17.25
C ALA A 404 20.34 27.33 15.85
N GLU A 405 20.63 28.17 14.85
CA GLU A 405 20.35 27.89 13.43
C GLU A 405 21.17 26.70 12.90
N ARG A 406 22.44 26.57 13.33
CA ARG A 406 23.29 25.43 12.95
C ARG A 406 22.78 24.10 13.53
N GLU A 407 22.31 24.08 14.78
CA GLU A 407 21.71 22.88 15.36
C GLU A 407 20.35 22.55 14.72
N ARG A 408 19.49 23.55 14.44
CA ARG A 408 18.24 23.33 13.69
C ARG A 408 18.49 22.69 12.33
N ARG A 409 19.51 23.14 11.58
CA ARG A 409 19.88 22.54 10.29
C ARG A 409 20.38 21.10 10.41
N LYS A 410 21.16 20.79 11.46
CA LYS A 410 21.58 19.40 11.75
C LYS A 410 20.39 18.52 12.08
N GLU A 411 19.47 18.99 12.93
CA GLU A 411 18.28 18.25 13.32
C GLU A 411 17.36 18.00 12.12
N GLU A 412 17.14 19.01 11.26
CA GLU A 412 16.37 18.84 10.04
C GLU A 412 17.05 17.86 9.06
N GLN A 413 18.37 17.95 8.87
CA GLN A 413 19.13 16.99 8.06
C GLN A 413 19.00 15.56 8.62
N ALA A 414 19.15 15.36 9.92
CA ALA A 414 18.99 14.07 10.58
C ALA A 414 17.55 13.54 10.47
N ARG A 415 16.53 14.41 10.49
CA ARG A 415 15.13 14.02 10.27
C ARG A 415 14.89 13.58 8.84
N ARG A 416 15.33 14.38 7.85
CA ARG A 416 15.26 14.06 6.41
C ARG A 416 16.04 12.77 6.08
N GLU A 417 17.15 12.51 6.75
CA GLU A 417 17.91 11.27 6.57
C GLU A 417 17.18 10.05 7.16
N LYS A 418 16.60 10.16 8.36
CA LYS A 418 15.74 9.10 8.93
C LYS A 418 14.53 8.81 8.04
N GLU A 419 13.84 9.85 7.56
CA GLU A 419 12.74 9.75 6.59
C GLU A 419 13.18 9.00 5.31
N LYS A 420 14.37 9.33 4.78
CA LYS A 420 14.96 8.67 3.60
C LYS A 420 15.36 7.21 3.87
N GLN A 421 15.91 6.90 5.05
CA GLN A 421 16.26 5.53 5.45
C GLN A 421 15.02 4.66 5.65
N GLU A 422 13.95 5.19 6.27
CA GLU A 422 12.66 4.50 6.36
C GLU A 422 12.04 4.27 4.97
N TRP A 423 12.07 5.27 4.09
CA TRP A 423 11.57 5.13 2.72
C TRP A 423 12.34 4.05 1.96
N ALA A 424 13.68 4.06 2.02
CA ALA A 424 14.52 3.04 1.39
C ALA A 424 14.23 1.63 1.94
N LYS A 425 14.00 1.49 3.26
CA LYS A 425 13.60 0.22 3.88
C LYS A 425 12.23 -0.26 3.37
N ARG A 426 11.22 0.62 3.34
CA ARG A 426 9.87 0.31 2.82
C ARG A 426 9.90 -0.05 1.33
N GLU A 427 10.76 0.59 0.53
CA GLU A 427 10.91 0.27 -0.89
C GLU A 427 11.63 -1.07 -1.10
N LYS A 428 12.70 -1.35 -0.34
CA LYS A 428 13.40 -2.65 -0.37
C LYS A 428 12.45 -3.79 -0.01
N GLU A 429 11.68 -3.64 1.07
CA GLU A 429 10.66 -4.61 1.48
C GLU A 429 9.58 -4.81 0.41
N ARG A 430 9.15 -3.72 -0.26
CA ARG A 430 8.20 -3.80 -1.39
C ARG A 430 8.78 -4.52 -2.60
N GLN A 431 10.07 -4.33 -2.89
CA GLN A 431 10.76 -5.06 -3.97
C GLN A 431 10.97 -6.53 -3.62
N GLU A 432 11.31 -6.86 -2.37
CA GLU A 432 11.46 -8.24 -1.88
C GLU A 432 10.12 -8.99 -1.93
N ARG A 433 9.01 -8.36 -1.52
CA ARG A 433 7.66 -8.90 -1.70
C ARG A 433 7.34 -9.14 -3.18
N LYS A 434 7.61 -8.18 -4.07
CA LYS A 434 7.39 -8.34 -5.52
C LYS A 434 8.24 -9.45 -6.15
N ARG A 435 9.47 -9.67 -5.66
CA ARG A 435 10.31 -10.80 -6.09
C ARG A 435 9.69 -12.12 -5.63
N GLY A 436 9.34 -12.27 -4.36
CA GLY A 436 8.65 -13.46 -3.87
C GLY A 436 7.32 -13.75 -4.59
N GLU A 437 6.52 -12.72 -4.90
CA GLU A 437 5.31 -12.85 -5.73
C GLU A 437 5.63 -13.35 -7.16
N HIS A 438 6.68 -12.82 -7.79
CA HIS A 438 7.14 -13.23 -9.11
C HIS A 438 7.67 -14.67 -9.10
N ASP A 439 8.46 -15.05 -8.10
CA ASP A 439 9.06 -16.38 -7.99
C ASP A 439 7.99 -17.45 -7.74
N ILE A 440 6.96 -17.13 -6.94
CA ILE A 440 5.76 -17.96 -6.79
C ILE A 440 5.00 -18.10 -8.10
N LEU A 441 4.84 -17.02 -8.88
CA LEU A 441 4.17 -17.06 -10.19
C LEU A 441 4.95 -17.89 -11.22
N ALA A 442 6.28 -17.75 -11.28
CA ALA A 442 7.14 -18.55 -12.15
C ALA A 442 7.09 -20.04 -11.78
N ARG A 443 7.15 -20.36 -10.47
CA ARG A 443 6.97 -21.71 -9.95
C ARG A 443 5.57 -22.26 -10.23
N TRP A 444 4.52 -21.44 -10.16
CA TRP A 444 3.15 -21.84 -10.50
C TRP A 444 2.97 -22.11 -12.00
N ALA A 445 3.63 -21.34 -12.88
CA ALA A 445 3.62 -21.60 -14.32
C ALA A 445 4.32 -22.94 -14.66
N LEU A 446 5.47 -23.23 -14.03
CA LEU A 446 6.13 -24.54 -14.12
C LEU A 446 5.25 -25.66 -13.54
N TYR A 447 4.49 -25.38 -12.49
CA TYR A 447 3.56 -26.32 -11.88
C TYR A 447 2.38 -26.62 -12.83
N GLU A 448 1.76 -25.62 -13.46
CA GLU A 448 0.65 -25.85 -14.41
C GLU A 448 1.10 -26.46 -15.75
N ALA A 449 2.41 -26.47 -16.06
CA ALA A 449 2.95 -27.11 -17.26
C ALA A 449 2.73 -28.65 -17.27
N PRO A 450 2.69 -29.27 -18.47
CA PRO A 450 2.74 -30.73 -18.63
C PRO A 450 4.04 -31.31 -18.04
N LEU A 451 3.94 -32.52 -17.48
CA LEU A 451 5.11 -33.27 -17.03
C LEU A 451 5.92 -33.80 -18.23
N LEU A 452 7.25 -33.77 -18.11
CA LEU A 452 8.17 -34.34 -19.09
C LEU A 452 8.05 -35.88 -19.16
N ASP A 453 8.63 -36.47 -20.20
CA ASP A 453 8.54 -37.92 -20.45
C ASP A 453 9.53 -38.76 -19.63
N VAL A 454 10.66 -38.17 -19.22
CA VAL A 454 11.56 -38.72 -18.20
C VAL A 454 11.41 -37.85 -16.95
N LEU A 455 11.13 -38.49 -15.81
CA LEU A 455 10.92 -37.81 -14.53
C LEU A 455 11.86 -38.35 -13.45
N THR A 456 12.31 -37.43 -12.61
CA THR A 456 13.12 -37.66 -11.40
C THR A 456 12.56 -36.81 -10.25
N PHE A 457 12.94 -37.12 -9.01
CA PHE A 457 12.54 -36.35 -7.84
C PHE A 457 12.94 -34.86 -7.96
N SER A 458 14.07 -34.59 -8.60
CA SER A 458 14.59 -33.24 -8.86
C SER A 458 13.91 -32.50 -10.03
N THR A 459 13.23 -33.20 -10.95
CA THR A 459 12.54 -32.61 -12.11
C THR A 459 11.02 -32.54 -11.98
N ILE A 460 10.42 -33.33 -11.08
CA ILE A 460 9.00 -33.22 -10.73
C ILE A 460 8.77 -31.86 -10.03
N ILE A 461 7.83 -31.07 -10.56
CA ILE A 461 7.45 -29.77 -9.97
C ILE A 461 6.47 -29.99 -8.81
N TRP A 462 7.02 -30.35 -7.66
CA TRP A 462 6.29 -30.52 -6.40
C TRP A 462 5.55 -29.24 -5.96
N PRO A 463 4.45 -29.33 -5.19
CA PRO A 463 3.62 -28.20 -4.77
C PRO A 463 4.26 -27.37 -3.63
N VAL A 464 5.51 -26.96 -3.82
CA VAL A 464 6.32 -26.16 -2.90
C VAL A 464 7.13 -25.12 -3.68
N LEU A 465 7.44 -23.98 -3.05
CA LEU A 465 8.08 -22.84 -3.70
C LEU A 465 9.53 -23.13 -4.14
N VAL A 466 10.34 -23.67 -3.23
CA VAL A 466 11.70 -24.16 -3.50
C VAL A 466 11.59 -25.61 -3.98
N GLN A 467 12.43 -26.03 -4.94
CA GLN A 467 12.51 -27.44 -5.32
C GLN A 467 13.07 -28.24 -4.12
N PRO A 468 12.36 -29.26 -3.60
CA PRO A 468 12.85 -30.09 -2.51
C PRO A 468 14.04 -30.94 -2.99
N VAL A 469 15.01 -31.15 -2.11
CA VAL A 469 16.13 -32.08 -2.32
C VAL A 469 15.82 -33.44 -1.69
N ASP A 470 15.03 -33.47 -0.61
CA ASP A 470 14.57 -34.70 0.04
C ASP A 470 13.09 -34.64 0.48
N LEU A 471 12.63 -35.66 1.21
CA LEU A 471 11.27 -35.76 1.73
C LEU A 471 10.99 -34.80 2.90
N SER A 472 12.02 -34.35 3.63
CA SER A 472 11.86 -33.46 4.79
C SER A 472 11.50 -32.02 4.37
N ASP A 473 11.92 -31.60 3.17
CA ASP A 473 11.51 -30.33 2.56
C ASP A 473 9.99 -30.26 2.27
N LEU A 474 9.31 -31.40 2.08
CA LEU A 474 7.88 -31.50 1.70
C LEU A 474 6.91 -31.21 2.87
N THR A 475 7.25 -30.27 3.74
CA THR A 475 6.47 -29.94 4.93
C THR A 475 5.06 -29.42 4.63
N LEU A 476 4.12 -29.73 5.52
CA LEU A 476 2.76 -29.15 5.57
C LEU A 476 2.76 -27.62 5.40
N ALA A 477 3.73 -26.91 6.00
CA ALA A 477 3.84 -25.46 5.91
C ALA A 477 4.25 -24.99 4.50
N ALA A 478 5.27 -25.59 3.90
CA ALA A 478 5.72 -25.25 2.55
C ALA A 478 4.62 -25.51 1.50
N ILE A 479 3.89 -26.63 1.63
CA ILE A 479 2.78 -26.99 0.74
C ILE A 479 1.61 -26.01 0.90
N ARG A 480 1.24 -25.66 2.14
CA ARG A 480 0.19 -24.67 2.44
C ARG A 480 0.52 -23.31 1.85
N ASP A 481 1.73 -22.82 2.11
CA ASP A 481 2.11 -21.43 1.78
C ASP A 481 2.35 -21.27 0.27
N PHE A 482 2.69 -22.35 -0.44
CA PHE A 482 2.63 -22.40 -1.90
C PHE A 482 1.18 -22.38 -2.41
N LEU A 483 0.35 -23.36 -2.05
CA LEU A 483 -1.01 -23.55 -2.62
C LEU A 483 -1.98 -22.39 -2.33
N PHE A 484 -1.83 -21.69 -1.21
CA PHE A 484 -2.72 -20.59 -0.80
C PHE A 484 -2.06 -19.21 -0.90
N SER A 485 -0.96 -19.09 -1.67
CA SER A 485 -0.34 -17.79 -1.90
C SER A 485 -1.28 -16.85 -2.67
N LYS A 486 -1.34 -15.60 -2.22
CA LYS A 486 -2.14 -14.53 -2.86
C LYS A 486 -1.58 -14.07 -4.22
N ALA A 487 -0.38 -14.52 -4.59
CA ALA A 487 0.26 -14.17 -5.86
C ALA A 487 -0.48 -14.77 -7.07
N HIS A 488 -0.79 -16.07 -7.02
CA HIS A 488 -1.38 -16.83 -8.12
C HIS A 488 -2.90 -17.02 -7.98
N SER A 489 -3.54 -17.48 -9.06
CA SER A 489 -4.92 -17.99 -9.14
C SER A 489 -5.97 -17.16 -8.39
N LYS A 490 -5.96 -15.83 -8.52
CA LYS A 490 -6.77 -14.88 -7.72
C LYS A 490 -8.28 -15.14 -7.83
N ASP A 491 -8.72 -15.69 -8.96
CA ASP A 491 -10.11 -16.03 -9.28
C ASP A 491 -10.53 -17.42 -8.77
N LYS A 492 -9.59 -18.23 -8.25
CA LYS A 492 -9.86 -19.52 -7.60
C LYS A 492 -9.83 -19.37 -6.08
N ASP A 493 -10.96 -19.66 -5.45
CA ASP A 493 -11.05 -19.87 -4.00
C ASP A 493 -10.10 -20.99 -3.51
N ASN A 494 -9.65 -20.89 -2.25
CA ASN A 494 -8.76 -21.85 -1.60
C ASN A 494 -9.28 -23.29 -1.66
N LYS A 495 -10.59 -23.52 -1.48
CA LYS A 495 -11.20 -24.85 -1.61
C LYS A 495 -11.09 -25.39 -3.03
N GLN A 496 -11.14 -24.53 -4.04
CA GLN A 496 -10.92 -24.93 -5.43
C GLN A 496 -9.45 -25.27 -5.69
N ARG A 497 -8.51 -24.44 -5.20
CA ARG A 497 -7.06 -24.70 -5.31
C ARG A 497 -6.68 -26.03 -4.66
N LEU A 498 -7.20 -26.30 -3.46
CA LEU A 498 -6.97 -27.55 -2.73
C LEU A 498 -7.55 -28.76 -3.48
N ARG A 499 -8.77 -28.67 -4.02
CA ARG A 499 -9.36 -29.72 -4.87
C ARG A 499 -8.56 -29.96 -6.15
N ASP A 500 -8.00 -28.93 -6.77
CA ASP A 500 -7.15 -29.06 -7.94
C ASP A 500 -5.78 -29.69 -7.59
N ALA A 501 -5.22 -29.41 -6.41
CA ALA A 501 -4.02 -30.08 -5.90
C ALA A 501 -4.28 -31.57 -5.62
N PHE A 502 -5.39 -31.93 -4.96
CA PHE A 502 -5.78 -33.33 -4.74
C PHE A 502 -5.87 -34.13 -6.05
N LYS A 503 -6.52 -33.59 -7.09
CA LYS A 503 -6.64 -34.28 -8.40
C LYS A 503 -5.28 -34.65 -9.01
N ARG A 504 -4.21 -33.92 -8.66
CA ARG A 504 -2.86 -34.07 -9.20
C ARG A 504 -1.97 -34.97 -8.33
N TRP A 505 -2.03 -34.81 -7.01
CA TRP A 505 -1.11 -35.46 -6.05
C TRP A 505 -1.74 -36.59 -5.22
N HIS A 506 -2.96 -37.03 -5.54
CA HIS A 506 -3.54 -38.24 -4.93
C HIS A 506 -2.64 -39.46 -5.20
N SER A 507 -2.56 -40.39 -4.23
CA SER A 507 -1.78 -41.63 -4.30
C SER A 507 -1.99 -42.39 -5.62
N ASP A 508 -3.24 -42.48 -6.08
CA ASP A 508 -3.61 -43.24 -7.27
C ASP A 508 -2.95 -42.68 -8.54
N LYS A 509 -2.62 -41.39 -8.57
CA LYS A 509 -1.92 -40.73 -9.69
C LYS A 509 -0.42 -40.98 -9.68
N CYS A 510 0.15 -41.40 -8.56
CA CYS A 510 1.55 -41.81 -8.48
C CYS A 510 1.87 -42.93 -9.49
N SER A 511 0.92 -43.84 -9.75
CA SER A 511 1.04 -44.89 -10.78
C SER A 511 1.41 -44.36 -12.18
N THR A 512 0.87 -43.21 -12.57
CA THR A 512 1.08 -42.57 -13.88
C THR A 512 2.41 -41.80 -13.95
N VAL A 513 2.97 -41.45 -12.78
CA VAL A 513 4.29 -40.81 -12.66
C VAL A 513 5.37 -41.88 -12.56
N LYS A 514 5.21 -42.90 -11.73
CA LYS A 514 6.15 -44.03 -11.54
C LYS A 514 6.48 -44.80 -12.82
N SER A 515 5.64 -44.75 -13.86
CA SER A 515 5.93 -45.34 -15.17
C SER A 515 6.91 -44.52 -16.03
N ARG A 516 7.22 -43.27 -15.64
CA ARG A 516 8.16 -42.34 -16.30
C ARG A 516 9.47 -42.13 -15.54
N VAL A 517 9.64 -42.84 -14.43
CA VAL A 517 10.72 -42.66 -13.43
C VAL A 517 11.64 -43.87 -13.48
N ALA A 518 12.94 -43.65 -13.25
CA ALA A 518 13.92 -44.74 -13.12
C ALA A 518 13.65 -45.59 -11.87
N ASP A 519 13.95 -46.90 -11.90
CA ASP A 519 13.55 -47.82 -10.83
C ASP A 519 14.14 -47.47 -9.45
N GLU A 520 15.29 -46.79 -9.38
CA GLU A 520 15.92 -46.35 -8.13
C GLU A 520 15.10 -45.28 -7.39
N GLU A 521 14.44 -44.36 -8.10
CA GLU A 521 13.70 -43.23 -7.48
C GLU A 521 12.21 -43.50 -7.25
N LYS A 522 11.68 -44.61 -7.79
CA LYS A 522 10.26 -45.02 -7.61
C LYS A 522 9.79 -45.08 -6.14
N PRO A 523 10.54 -45.61 -5.15
CA PRO A 523 10.10 -45.59 -3.75
C PRO A 523 10.08 -44.18 -3.16
N LEU A 524 11.09 -43.36 -3.44
CA LEU A 524 11.19 -41.98 -2.96
C LEU A 524 10.01 -41.12 -3.46
N ILE A 525 9.64 -41.28 -4.74
CA ILE A 525 8.50 -40.58 -5.34
C ILE A 525 7.16 -41.11 -4.81
N GLU A 526 7.05 -42.39 -4.45
CA GLU A 526 5.86 -42.95 -3.82
C GLU A 526 5.64 -42.40 -2.40
N GLU A 527 6.71 -42.33 -1.61
CA GLU A 527 6.69 -41.75 -0.26
C GLU A 527 6.42 -40.23 -0.29
N ALA A 528 6.92 -39.52 -1.32
CA ALA A 528 6.61 -38.12 -1.56
C ALA A 528 5.13 -37.89 -1.89
N PHE A 529 4.55 -38.70 -2.80
CA PHE A 529 3.12 -38.65 -3.10
C PHE A 529 2.26 -38.99 -1.87
N HIS A 530 2.69 -39.96 -1.05
CA HIS A 530 2.01 -40.28 0.21
C HIS A 530 2.04 -39.09 1.20
N THR A 531 3.23 -38.53 1.45
CA THR A 531 3.45 -37.38 2.35
C THR A 531 2.62 -36.17 1.93
N ILE A 532 2.63 -35.82 0.63
CA ILE A 532 1.81 -34.73 0.09
C ILE A 532 0.31 -35.04 0.27
N SER A 533 -0.14 -36.27 -0.02
CA SER A 533 -1.55 -36.65 0.14
C SER A 533 -2.02 -36.59 1.60
N VAL A 534 -1.17 -36.95 2.57
CA VAL A 534 -1.44 -36.77 4.01
C VAL A 534 -1.59 -35.28 4.34
N HIS A 535 -0.64 -34.45 3.93
CA HIS A 535 -0.70 -33.00 4.20
C HIS A 535 -1.87 -32.29 3.50
N LEU A 536 -2.28 -32.72 2.31
CA LEU A 536 -3.50 -32.21 1.66
C LEU A 536 -4.76 -32.58 2.46
N ASN A 537 -4.82 -33.76 3.07
CA ASN A 537 -5.90 -34.17 3.97
C ASN A 537 -5.92 -33.34 5.27
N ASP A 538 -4.77 -33.09 5.89
CA ASP A 538 -4.64 -32.20 7.05
C ASP A 538 -5.14 -30.78 6.74
N LEU A 539 -4.79 -30.25 5.57
CA LEU A 539 -5.25 -28.94 5.12
C LEU A 539 -6.77 -28.95 4.88
N ASN A 540 -7.32 -29.98 4.25
CA ASN A 540 -8.76 -30.12 4.05
C ASN A 540 -9.53 -30.16 5.38
N ALA A 541 -9.01 -30.88 6.38
CA ALA A 541 -9.57 -30.90 7.73
C ALA A 541 -9.46 -29.54 8.45
N GLN A 542 -8.42 -28.76 8.19
CA GLN A 542 -8.30 -27.38 8.69
C GLN A 542 -9.32 -26.44 8.02
N PHE A 543 -9.50 -26.51 6.70
CA PHE A 543 -10.50 -25.71 5.98
C PHE A 543 -11.94 -26.04 6.40
N ALA A 544 -12.27 -27.33 6.58
CA ALA A 544 -13.59 -27.71 7.10
C ALA A 544 -13.85 -27.14 8.51
N LYS A 545 -12.83 -27.09 9.38
CA LYS A 545 -12.92 -26.47 10.70
C LYS A 545 -13.13 -24.96 10.60
N THR A 546 -12.37 -24.23 9.77
CA THR A 546 -12.52 -22.77 9.65
C THR A 546 -13.85 -22.38 9.00
N GLU A 547 -14.32 -23.07 7.96
CA GLU A 547 -15.66 -22.88 7.41
C GLU A 547 -16.76 -23.10 8.47
N SER A 548 -16.62 -24.10 9.34
CA SER A 548 -17.58 -24.36 10.43
C SER A 548 -17.55 -23.32 11.55
N ALA A 549 -16.48 -22.52 11.63
CA ALA A 549 -16.34 -21.42 12.58
C ALA A 549 -16.82 -20.08 12.02
N THR A 550 -16.67 -19.82 10.72
CA THR A 550 -17.18 -18.60 10.06
C THR A 550 -18.68 -18.64 9.78
N ASN A 551 -19.30 -19.83 9.76
CA ASN A 551 -20.75 -20.01 9.62
C ASN A 551 -21.51 -20.10 10.96
N ARG A 552 -20.89 -19.69 12.08
CA ARG A 552 -21.51 -19.60 13.42
C ARG A 552 -21.60 -18.15 13.86
#